data_AF-A0A413ITT0-F1
#
_entry.id   AF-A0A413ITT0-F1
#
_cell.length_a   1.000
_cell.length_b   1.000
_cell.length_c   1.000
_cell.angle_alpha   90.00
_cell.angle_beta   90.00
_cell.angle_gamma   90.00
#
_symmetry.space_group_name_H-M   'P 1'
#
loop_
_entity.id
_entity.type
_entity.pdbx_description
1 polymer ?
#
loop_
_entity_poly.entity_id
_entity_poly.type
_entity_poly.pdbx_seq_one_letter_code
_entity_poly.pdbx_strand_id
1 'polypeptide(L)'
;MGTTINIKPGKFRIPVVVPRSGIDAISVMGLDNRKKYIYSGLIVADTIDGYILELINDTKRCNLYRQGFKGSLNEMKRRIDKYKSIMYDSVCITESSKRELTSNLDTLDDEFGNDIKILFHSIKRYVQKFIDNPDHVTCIARASIINVLSGYSIMNDEKVSRIMSKVMMRDVCLDDVNIKAINFESNKFTGYFASIYGEVNIDLYNCEEIFTAFSIIDKKMNKIHEILKQTA
;
A
#
# COMPACT_ATOMS: atom_id res chain seq x y z
N MET A 1 -30.33 21.25 3.91
CA MET A 1 -29.58 21.46 2.66
C MET A 1 -28.37 20.55 2.73
N GLY A 2 -28.24 19.61 1.79
CA GLY A 2 -27.28 18.51 1.88
C GLY A 2 -25.86 18.97 1.58
N THR A 3 -24.91 18.58 2.44
CA THR A 3 -23.49 18.92 2.30
C THR A 3 -22.73 17.71 1.79
N THR A 4 -22.16 17.84 0.60
CA THR A 4 -21.46 16.82 -0.16
C THR A 4 -20.03 16.66 0.34
N ILE A 5 -19.61 15.42 0.63
CA ILE A 5 -18.18 15.08 0.80
C ILE A 5 -17.52 15.13 -0.58
N ASN A 6 -16.65 16.12 -0.80
CA ASN A 6 -15.83 16.20 -2.01
C ASN A 6 -14.49 15.51 -1.78
N ILE A 7 -14.45 14.18 -1.95
CA ILE A 7 -13.21 13.54 -2.39
C ILE A 7 -13.18 13.78 -3.90
N LYS A 8 -12.36 14.71 -4.39
CA LYS A 8 -12.11 14.80 -5.83
C LYS A 8 -11.46 13.47 -6.23
N PRO A 9 -12.11 12.60 -7.02
CA PRO A 9 -11.33 11.67 -7.79
C PRO A 9 -10.54 12.57 -8.73
N GLY A 10 -9.21 12.53 -8.68
CA GLY A 10 -8.44 13.00 -9.83
C GLY A 10 -9.11 12.40 -11.06
N LYS A 11 -9.56 13.24 -12.00
CA LYS A 11 -10.23 12.81 -13.23
C LYS A 11 -9.25 11.94 -14.02
N PHE A 12 -9.15 10.66 -13.69
CA PHE A 12 -8.48 9.68 -14.51
C PHE A 12 -9.54 9.03 -15.39
N ARG A 13 -9.58 9.49 -16.65
CA ARG A 13 -10.10 8.65 -17.72
C ARG A 13 -9.06 7.54 -17.91
N ILE A 14 -9.41 6.32 -17.51
CA ILE A 14 -8.65 5.13 -17.86
C ILE A 14 -9.07 4.76 -19.29
N PRO A 15 -8.19 4.81 -20.29
CA PRO A 15 -8.42 4.04 -21.50
C PRO A 15 -8.30 2.57 -21.10
N VAL A 16 -9.39 1.82 -21.22
CA VAL A 16 -9.36 0.36 -21.11
C VAL A 16 -8.56 -0.14 -22.31
N VAL A 17 -7.28 -0.45 -22.09
CA VAL A 17 -6.46 -1.18 -23.06
C VAL A 17 -6.06 -2.50 -22.43
N VAL A 18 -6.68 -3.56 -22.94
CA VAL A 18 -6.23 -4.94 -22.75
C VAL A 18 -4.93 -5.09 -23.54
N PRO A 19 -3.82 -5.58 -22.98
CA PRO A 19 -2.66 -5.90 -23.79
C PRO A 19 -3.04 -7.03 -24.75
N ARG A 20 -3.08 -6.71 -26.04
CA ARG A 20 -2.89 -7.70 -27.10
C ARG A 20 -1.48 -8.27 -26.92
N SER A 21 -1.38 -9.59 -27.03
CA SER A 21 -0.14 -10.38 -27.09
C SER A 21 1.06 -9.56 -27.58
N GLY A 22 1.98 -9.27 -26.66
CA GLY A 22 3.17 -8.48 -26.89
C GLY A 22 4.02 -8.49 -25.62
N ILE A 23 5.33 -8.32 -25.80
CA ILE A 23 6.38 -8.41 -24.78
C ILE A 23 5.91 -7.80 -23.44
N ASP A 24 6.00 -8.59 -22.36
CA ASP A 24 5.68 -8.17 -20.99
C ASP A 24 6.50 -6.93 -20.63
N ALA A 25 5.85 -5.81 -20.33
CA ALA A 25 6.54 -4.54 -20.07
C ALA A 25 7.53 -4.65 -18.89
N ILE A 26 7.21 -5.49 -17.90
CA ILE A 26 8.11 -5.74 -16.76
C ILE A 26 9.38 -6.46 -17.23
N SER A 27 9.27 -7.38 -18.19
CA SER A 27 10.41 -8.12 -18.74
C SER A 27 11.41 -7.27 -19.54
N VAL A 28 10.99 -6.10 -20.08
CA VAL A 28 11.83 -5.17 -20.85
C VAL A 28 12.55 -4.15 -19.95
N MET A 29 12.15 -4.07 -18.69
CA MET A 29 12.72 -3.15 -17.73
C MET A 29 14.14 -3.59 -17.34
N GLY A 30 15.07 -2.64 -17.26
CA GLY A 30 16.42 -2.90 -16.77
C GLY A 30 16.39 -3.60 -15.40
N LEU A 31 17.29 -4.56 -15.19
CA LEU A 31 17.26 -5.50 -14.06
C LEU A 31 17.08 -4.79 -12.69
N ASP A 32 17.83 -3.72 -12.45
CA ASP A 32 17.78 -2.96 -11.18
C ASP A 32 16.43 -2.25 -10.97
N ASN A 33 15.83 -1.70 -12.04
CA ASN A 33 14.52 -1.07 -11.98
C ASN A 33 13.41 -2.10 -11.78
N ARG A 34 13.53 -3.27 -12.43
CA ARG A 34 12.60 -4.39 -12.28
C ARG A 34 12.63 -4.91 -10.84
N LYS A 35 13.84 -5.21 -10.33
CA LYS A 35 14.05 -5.62 -8.93
C LYS A 35 13.43 -4.59 -7.98
N LYS A 36 13.77 -3.31 -8.13
CA LYS A 36 13.20 -2.23 -7.32
C LYS A 36 11.66 -2.22 -7.32
N TYR A 37 11.03 -2.24 -8.49
CA TYR A 37 9.57 -2.23 -8.61
C TYR A 37 8.94 -3.42 -7.88
N ILE A 38 9.45 -4.62 -8.14
CA ILE A 38 8.94 -5.87 -7.55
C ILE A 38 9.13 -5.89 -6.03
N TYR A 39 10.36 -5.68 -5.55
CA TYR A 39 10.65 -5.77 -4.11
C TYR A 39 9.89 -4.69 -3.32
N SER A 40 9.83 -3.46 -3.83
CA SER A 40 9.05 -2.40 -3.17
C SER A 40 7.56 -2.76 -3.10
N GLY A 41 6.98 -3.29 -4.18
CA GLY A 41 5.58 -3.72 -4.18
C GLY A 41 5.31 -4.89 -3.23
N LEU A 42 6.21 -5.87 -3.15
CA LEU A 42 6.07 -7.03 -2.25
C LEU A 42 6.24 -6.67 -0.77
N ILE A 43 7.26 -5.86 -0.41
CA ILE A 43 7.43 -5.39 0.98
C ILE A 43 6.18 -4.65 1.45
N VAL A 44 5.68 -3.74 0.61
CA VAL A 44 4.46 -2.98 0.90
C VAL A 44 3.25 -3.91 1.01
N ALA A 45 3.14 -4.91 0.13
CA ALA A 45 2.02 -5.83 0.15
C ALA A 45 2.00 -6.71 1.41
N ASP A 46 3.14 -7.25 1.82
CA ASP A 46 3.25 -8.07 3.02
C ASP A 46 3.02 -7.23 4.29
N THR A 47 3.51 -6.00 4.30
CA THR A 47 3.21 -5.03 5.37
C THR A 47 1.72 -4.73 5.47
N ILE A 48 1.06 -4.45 4.34
CA ILE A 48 -0.39 -4.19 4.29
C ILE A 48 -1.16 -5.41 4.80
N ASP A 49 -0.79 -6.62 4.38
CA ASP A 49 -1.46 -7.85 4.82
C ASP A 49 -1.36 -8.03 6.34
N GLY A 50 -0.17 -7.81 6.91
CA GLY A 50 0.04 -7.80 8.35
C GLY A 50 -0.90 -6.82 9.06
N TYR A 51 -0.93 -5.56 8.63
CA TYR A 51 -1.82 -4.56 9.23
C TYR A 51 -3.31 -4.87 9.04
N ILE A 52 -3.73 -5.52 7.94
CA ILE A 52 -5.12 -5.97 7.75
C ILE A 52 -5.49 -7.01 8.81
N LEU A 53 -4.63 -8.03 9.03
CA LEU A 53 -4.86 -9.06 10.03
C LEU A 53 -4.96 -8.47 11.44
N GLU A 54 -4.04 -7.57 11.77
CA GLU A 54 -4.10 -6.90 13.06
C GLU A 54 -5.34 -6.00 13.20
N LEU A 55 -5.72 -5.28 12.13
CA LEU A 55 -6.92 -4.45 12.13
C LEU A 55 -8.20 -5.29 12.32
N ILE A 56 -8.28 -6.48 11.72
CA ILE A 56 -9.38 -7.43 11.97
C ILE A 56 -9.46 -7.78 13.46
N ASN A 57 -8.32 -8.08 14.09
CA ASN A 57 -8.28 -8.46 15.50
C ASN A 57 -8.69 -7.31 16.42
N ASP A 58 -8.19 -6.10 16.19
CA ASP A 58 -8.58 -4.92 16.97
C ASP A 58 -10.05 -4.56 16.77
N THR A 59 -10.55 -4.66 15.53
CA THR A 59 -11.96 -4.38 15.21
C THR A 59 -12.91 -5.36 15.92
N LYS A 60 -12.48 -6.62 16.09
CA LYS A 60 -13.19 -7.60 16.92
C LYS A 60 -13.11 -7.23 18.40
N ARG A 61 -11.92 -6.87 18.91
CA ARG A 61 -11.70 -6.47 20.31
C ARG A 61 -12.60 -5.31 20.73
N CYS A 62 -12.77 -4.30 19.87
CA CYS A 62 -13.62 -3.14 20.15
C CYS A 62 -15.09 -3.31 19.74
N ASN A 63 -15.55 -4.53 19.43
CA ASN A 63 -16.93 -4.83 19.02
C ASN A 63 -17.43 -4.07 17.78
N LEU A 64 -16.52 -3.60 16.91
CA LEU A 64 -16.84 -2.93 15.66
C LEU A 64 -16.89 -3.88 14.46
N TYR A 65 -16.65 -5.18 14.65
CA TYR A 65 -16.65 -6.19 13.58
C TYR A 65 -18.08 -6.56 13.13
N ARG A 66 -18.77 -5.57 12.55
CA ARG A 66 -20.17 -5.63 12.08
C ARG A 66 -20.29 -5.14 10.63
N GLN A 67 -21.51 -5.10 10.10
CA GLN A 67 -21.79 -4.65 8.73
C GLN A 67 -21.13 -3.28 8.44
N GLY A 68 -20.57 -3.09 7.24
CA GLY A 68 -19.66 -1.98 6.94
C GLY A 68 -18.21 -2.38 7.18
N PHE A 69 -17.73 -2.30 8.43
CA PHE A 69 -16.36 -2.63 8.82
C PHE A 69 -15.93 -4.04 8.37
N LYS A 70 -16.75 -5.06 8.65
CA LYS A 70 -16.49 -6.45 8.22
C LYS A 70 -16.41 -6.58 6.69
N GLY A 71 -17.25 -5.82 5.97
CA GLY A 71 -17.25 -5.82 4.50
C GLY A 71 -15.94 -5.29 3.93
N SER A 72 -15.49 -4.14 4.43
CA SER A 72 -14.23 -3.52 4.02
C SER A 72 -13.01 -4.38 4.36
N LEU A 73 -12.98 -4.97 5.56
CA LEU A 73 -11.87 -5.85 5.97
C LEU A 73 -11.77 -7.10 5.10
N ASN A 74 -12.90 -7.76 4.83
CA ASN A 74 -12.93 -8.93 3.97
C ASN A 74 -12.50 -8.60 2.54
N GLU A 75 -12.93 -7.44 2.02
CA GLU A 75 -12.53 -7.01 0.69
C GLU A 75 -11.04 -6.68 0.63
N MET A 76 -10.50 -5.92 1.59
CA MET A 76 -9.06 -5.65 1.68
C MET A 76 -8.25 -6.94 1.73
N LYS A 77 -8.65 -7.91 2.57
CA LYS A 77 -7.96 -9.21 2.67
C LYS A 77 -7.98 -9.98 1.34
N ARG A 78 -9.15 -10.06 0.70
CA ARG A 78 -9.28 -10.72 -0.62
C ARG A 78 -8.41 -10.06 -1.69
N ARG A 79 -8.29 -8.73 -1.67
CA ARG A 79 -7.54 -7.96 -2.66
C ARG A 79 -6.04 -8.05 -2.45
N ILE A 80 -5.57 -8.03 -1.20
CA ILE A 80 -4.13 -8.14 -0.94
C ILE A 80 -3.59 -9.51 -1.34
N ASP A 81 -4.35 -10.59 -1.09
CA ASP A 81 -3.96 -11.94 -1.50
C ASP A 81 -3.81 -12.03 -3.04
N LYS A 82 -4.72 -11.39 -3.79
CA LYS A 82 -4.63 -11.31 -5.26
C LYS A 82 -3.44 -10.48 -5.74
N TYR A 83 -3.23 -9.31 -5.14
CA TYR A 83 -2.11 -8.43 -5.49
C TYR A 83 -0.77 -9.16 -5.27
N LYS A 84 -0.60 -9.82 -4.13
CA LYS A 84 0.58 -10.63 -3.85
C LYS A 84 0.77 -11.74 -4.86
N SER A 85 -0.27 -12.51 -5.19
CA SER A 85 -0.17 -13.57 -6.21
C SER A 85 0.37 -13.02 -7.54
N ILE A 86 -0.22 -11.93 -8.05
CA ILE A 86 0.20 -11.29 -9.30
C ILE A 86 1.68 -10.87 -9.23
N MET A 87 2.07 -10.23 -8.12
CA MET A 87 3.44 -9.78 -7.92
C MET A 87 4.41 -10.97 -7.87
N TYR A 88 4.14 -12.01 -7.08
CA TYR A 88 4.99 -13.20 -7.00
C TYR A 88 5.08 -13.94 -8.35
N ASP A 89 3.97 -14.10 -9.06
CA ASP A 89 3.91 -14.79 -10.35
C ASP A 89 4.73 -14.05 -11.43
N SER A 90 4.90 -12.73 -11.31
CA SER A 90 5.72 -11.92 -12.23
C SER A 90 7.24 -12.13 -12.10
N VAL A 91 7.69 -12.83 -11.04
CA VAL A 91 9.11 -12.96 -10.65
C VAL A 91 9.52 -14.42 -10.56
N CYS A 92 8.65 -15.27 -10.03
CA CYS A 92 8.92 -16.66 -9.70
C CYS A 92 8.73 -17.60 -10.90
N ILE A 93 9.48 -17.36 -11.98
CA ILE A 93 9.47 -18.23 -13.16
C ILE A 93 10.16 -19.58 -12.85
N THR A 94 11.06 -19.59 -11.86
CA THR A 94 11.77 -20.79 -11.40
C THR A 94 11.81 -20.87 -9.87
N GLU A 95 11.99 -22.08 -9.34
CA GLU A 95 12.11 -22.32 -7.89
C GLU A 95 13.36 -21.65 -7.29
N SER A 96 14.45 -21.53 -8.06
CA SER A 96 15.65 -20.82 -7.62
C SER A 96 15.41 -19.31 -7.49
N SER A 97 14.72 -18.69 -8.45
CA SER A 97 14.34 -17.27 -8.38
C SER A 97 13.37 -17.00 -7.23
N LYS A 98 12.49 -17.96 -6.91
CA LYS A 98 11.60 -17.87 -5.75
C LYS A 98 12.37 -17.88 -4.43
N ARG A 99 13.37 -18.75 -4.27
CA ARG A 99 14.23 -18.77 -3.07
C ARG A 99 15.06 -17.51 -2.91
N GLU A 100 15.66 -17.00 -4.00
CA GLU A 100 16.38 -15.72 -3.99
C GLU A 100 15.45 -14.58 -3.56
N LEU A 101 14.24 -14.52 -4.14
CA LEU A 101 13.24 -13.52 -3.80
C LEU A 101 12.86 -13.57 -2.31
N THR A 102 12.54 -14.75 -1.77
CA THR A 102 12.18 -14.90 -0.36
C THR A 102 13.32 -14.49 0.58
N SER A 103 14.55 -14.95 0.33
CA SER A 103 15.71 -14.58 1.16
C SER A 103 15.97 -13.07 1.16
N ASN A 104 15.80 -12.43 0.01
CA ASN A 104 15.95 -10.98 -0.11
C ASN A 104 14.81 -10.24 0.60
N LEU A 105 13.57 -10.76 0.55
CA LEU A 105 12.45 -10.18 1.28
C LEU A 105 12.66 -10.25 2.80
N ASP A 106 13.20 -11.35 3.33
CA ASP A 106 13.52 -11.46 4.76
C ASP A 106 14.54 -10.39 5.18
N THR A 107 15.59 -10.19 4.38
CA THR A 107 16.61 -9.15 4.61
C THR A 107 16.00 -7.74 4.57
N LEU A 108 15.08 -7.50 3.64
CA LEU A 108 14.43 -6.20 3.51
C LEU A 108 13.39 -5.99 4.62
N ASP A 109 12.74 -7.03 5.14
CA ASP A 109 11.84 -6.91 6.28
C ASP A 109 12.58 -6.41 7.53
N ASP A 110 13.79 -6.92 7.79
CA ASP A 110 14.66 -6.43 8.85
C ASP A 110 15.04 -4.95 8.65
N GLU A 111 15.36 -4.56 7.41
CA GLU A 111 15.80 -3.20 7.06
C GLU A 111 14.66 -2.16 7.16
N PHE A 112 13.44 -2.53 6.73
CA PHE A 112 12.28 -1.62 6.68
C PHE A 112 11.37 -1.73 7.90
N GLY A 113 11.42 -2.84 8.65
CA GLY A 113 10.48 -3.14 9.72
C GLY A 113 10.45 -2.08 10.81
N ASN A 114 11.62 -1.55 11.19
CA ASN A 114 11.68 -0.46 12.18
C ASN A 114 11.13 0.86 11.64
N ASP A 115 11.42 1.20 10.39
CA ASP A 115 10.93 2.44 9.77
C ASP A 115 9.41 2.44 9.61
N ILE A 116 8.84 1.29 9.21
CA ILE A 116 7.39 1.07 9.13
C ILE A 116 6.73 1.17 10.52
N LYS A 117 7.37 0.60 11.56
CA LYS A 117 6.90 0.75 12.94
C LYS A 117 6.92 2.20 13.37
N ILE A 118 7.97 2.96 13.07
CA ILE A 118 8.06 4.40 13.37
C ILE A 118 6.93 5.16 12.67
N LEU A 119 6.68 4.88 11.38
CA LEU A 119 5.58 5.48 10.63
C LEU A 119 4.22 5.20 11.30
N PHE A 120 3.95 3.95 11.67
CA PHE A 120 2.71 3.57 12.36
C PHE A 120 2.54 4.32 13.69
N HIS A 121 3.60 4.38 14.52
CA HIS A 121 3.52 5.07 15.81
C HIS A 121 3.33 6.58 15.64
N SER A 122 3.90 7.17 14.58
CA SER A 122 3.70 8.59 14.23
C SER A 122 2.25 8.86 13.84
N ILE A 123 1.67 8.00 12.98
CA ILE A 123 0.24 8.05 12.62
C ILE A 123 -0.63 7.89 13.87
N LYS A 124 -0.33 6.90 14.72
CA LYS A 124 -1.09 6.63 15.94
C LYS A 124 -1.07 7.82 16.90
N ARG A 125 0.09 8.39 17.18
CA ARG A 125 0.24 9.60 18.02
C ARG A 125 -0.55 10.77 17.46
N TYR A 126 -0.59 10.93 16.14
CA TYR A 126 -1.36 11.99 15.51
C TYR A 126 -2.87 11.77 15.67
N VAL A 127 -3.37 10.55 15.42
CA VAL A 127 -4.79 10.19 15.59
C VAL A 127 -5.26 10.37 17.04
N GLN A 128 -4.39 10.07 18.02
CA GLN A 128 -4.68 10.25 19.46
C GLN A 128 -5.05 11.69 19.84
N LYS A 129 -4.66 12.69 19.05
CA LYS A 129 -5.03 14.10 19.29
C LYS A 129 -6.53 14.37 19.07
N PHE A 130 -7.23 13.47 18.37
CA PHE A 130 -8.61 13.68 17.93
C PHE A 130 -9.60 12.70 18.54
N ILE A 131 -9.12 11.58 19.10
CA ILE A 131 -9.96 10.46 19.55
C ILE A 131 -9.46 9.94 20.89
N ASP A 132 -10.34 9.94 21.88
CA ASP A 132 -9.99 9.54 23.25
C ASP A 132 -9.95 8.02 23.45
N ASN A 133 -10.73 7.25 22.67
CA ASN A 133 -10.79 5.80 22.82
C ASN A 133 -9.52 5.14 22.23
N PRO A 134 -8.65 4.51 23.04
CA PRO A 134 -7.37 3.97 22.58
C PRO A 134 -7.50 2.81 21.57
N ASP A 135 -8.56 2.02 21.68
CA ASP A 135 -8.82 0.92 20.75
C ASP A 135 -9.22 1.45 19.37
N HIS A 136 -10.06 2.48 19.35
CA HIS A 136 -10.51 3.09 18.10
C HIS A 136 -9.37 3.86 17.42
N VAL A 137 -8.56 4.59 18.20
CA VAL A 137 -7.29 5.17 17.74
C VAL A 137 -6.44 4.14 17.02
N THR A 138 -6.26 2.95 17.62
CA THR A 138 -5.40 1.93 17.05
C THR A 138 -5.99 1.38 15.75
N CYS A 139 -7.31 1.16 15.69
CA CYS A 139 -8.00 0.77 14.45
C CYS A 139 -7.81 1.80 13.32
N ILE A 140 -8.01 3.08 13.63
CA ILE A 140 -7.89 4.16 12.65
C ILE A 140 -6.45 4.34 12.19
N ALA A 141 -5.48 4.23 13.10
CA ALA A 141 -4.07 4.28 12.75
C ALA A 141 -3.66 3.13 11.82
N ARG A 142 -4.18 1.92 12.04
CA ARG A 142 -3.96 0.77 11.16
C ARG A 142 -4.60 0.95 9.78
N ALA A 143 -5.85 1.40 9.73
CA ALA A 143 -6.51 1.72 8.46
C ALA A 143 -5.75 2.83 7.70
N SER A 144 -5.23 3.81 8.43
CA SER A 144 -4.47 4.93 7.91
C SER A 144 -3.12 4.51 7.33
N ILE A 145 -2.35 3.65 8.00
CA ILE A 145 -1.09 3.15 7.43
C ILE A 145 -1.35 2.27 6.19
N ILE A 146 -2.42 1.46 6.18
CA ILE A 146 -2.83 0.71 4.99
C ILE A 146 -3.13 1.67 3.82
N ASN A 147 -3.82 2.78 4.08
CA ASN A 147 -4.10 3.81 3.07
C ASN A 147 -2.81 4.45 2.53
N VAL A 148 -1.90 4.87 3.42
CA VAL A 148 -0.62 5.49 3.04
C VAL A 148 0.22 4.53 2.19
N LEU A 149 0.35 3.28 2.63
CA LEU A 149 1.15 2.26 1.94
C LEU A 149 0.54 1.85 0.59
N SER A 150 -0.78 1.67 0.53
CA SER A 150 -1.44 1.38 -0.76
C SER A 150 -1.37 2.57 -1.72
N GLY A 151 -1.44 3.81 -1.21
CA GLY A 151 -1.20 5.02 -1.99
C GLY A 151 0.22 5.08 -2.57
N TYR A 152 1.22 4.69 -1.77
CA TYR A 152 2.61 4.57 -2.24
C TYR A 152 2.73 3.59 -3.42
N SER A 153 2.15 2.39 -3.31
CA SER A 153 2.18 1.41 -4.40
C SER A 153 1.52 1.94 -5.67
N ILE A 154 0.36 2.60 -5.57
CA ILE A 154 -0.32 3.22 -6.72
C ILE A 154 0.58 4.26 -7.39
N MET A 155 1.23 5.14 -6.61
CA MET A 155 2.16 6.13 -7.16
C MET A 155 3.37 5.49 -7.85
N ASN A 156 3.83 4.35 -7.33
CA ASN A 156 4.93 3.59 -7.93
C ASN A 156 4.50 2.97 -9.27
N ASP A 157 3.32 2.34 -9.33
CA ASP A 157 2.72 1.81 -10.56
C ASP A 157 2.61 2.90 -11.63
N GLU A 158 2.10 4.09 -11.28
CA GLU A 158 1.97 5.23 -12.19
C GLU A 158 3.33 5.78 -12.66
N LYS A 159 4.34 5.81 -11.77
CA LYS A 159 5.69 6.25 -12.10
C LYS A 159 6.34 5.30 -13.08
N VAL A 160 6.26 4.00 -12.83
CA VAL A 160 6.85 2.97 -13.68
C VAL A 160 6.10 2.86 -15.01
N SER A 161 4.77 2.95 -15.01
CA SER A 161 3.95 3.05 -16.22
C SER A 161 4.45 4.17 -17.15
N ARG A 162 4.68 5.38 -16.60
CA ARG A 162 5.22 6.51 -17.38
C ARG A 162 6.61 6.25 -17.96
N ILE A 163 7.48 5.59 -17.22
CA ILE A 163 8.82 5.23 -17.69
C ILE A 163 8.70 4.20 -18.83
N MET A 164 7.92 3.15 -18.63
CA MET A 164 7.75 2.08 -19.60
C MET A 164 7.07 2.56 -20.87
N SER A 165 6.08 3.45 -20.78
CA SER A 165 5.44 3.99 -21.98
C SER A 165 6.41 4.74 -22.88
N LYS A 166 7.38 5.46 -22.29
CA LYS A 166 8.44 6.15 -23.04
C LYS A 166 9.41 5.15 -23.67
N VAL A 167 9.85 4.14 -22.92
CA VAL A 167 10.81 3.13 -23.40
C VAL A 167 10.22 2.29 -24.53
N MET A 168 8.95 1.89 -24.39
CA MET A 168 8.28 1.02 -25.37
C MET A 168 7.60 1.79 -26.50
N MET A 169 7.61 3.13 -26.46
CA MET A 169 6.90 4.00 -27.40
C MET A 169 5.42 3.63 -27.59
N ARG A 170 4.75 3.16 -26.52
CA ARG A 170 3.34 2.78 -26.49
C ARG A 170 2.77 3.03 -25.11
N ASP A 171 1.45 3.18 -24.98
CA ASP A 171 0.83 3.31 -23.66
C ASP A 171 0.95 2.00 -22.86
N VAL A 172 1.66 2.06 -21.74
CA VAL A 172 1.79 1.00 -20.73
C VAL A 172 1.10 1.47 -19.44
N CYS A 173 0.20 0.65 -18.93
CA CYS A 173 -0.49 0.88 -17.67
C CYS A 173 -0.27 -0.32 -16.76
N LEU A 174 0.45 -0.09 -15.66
CA LEU A 174 0.71 -1.08 -14.61
C LEU A 174 -0.22 -0.94 -13.41
N ASP A 175 -1.16 0.01 -13.47
CA ASP A 175 -2.11 0.28 -12.39
C ASP A 175 -2.86 -0.98 -11.95
N ASP A 176 -2.57 -1.46 -10.74
CA ASP A 176 -3.24 -2.65 -10.23
C ASP A 176 -4.60 -2.30 -9.57
N VAL A 177 -5.66 -2.98 -10.04
CA VAL A 177 -7.03 -2.74 -9.54
C VAL A 177 -7.22 -3.20 -8.09
N ASN A 178 -6.43 -4.16 -7.62
CA ASN A 178 -6.51 -4.70 -6.26
C ASN A 178 -5.88 -3.74 -5.25
N ILE A 179 -4.71 -3.16 -5.55
CA ILE A 179 -4.11 -2.17 -4.64
C ILE A 179 -4.94 -0.89 -4.55
N LYS A 180 -5.57 -0.47 -5.67
CA LYS A 180 -6.56 0.62 -5.67
C LYS A 180 -7.79 0.30 -4.84
N ALA A 181 -8.29 -0.94 -4.90
CA ALA A 181 -9.41 -1.37 -4.08
C ALA A 181 -9.08 -1.40 -2.58
N ILE A 182 -7.85 -1.80 -2.21
CA ILE A 182 -7.37 -1.72 -0.81
C ILE A 182 -7.35 -0.27 -0.34
N ASN A 183 -6.77 0.63 -1.15
CA ASN A 183 -6.74 2.05 -0.84
C ASN A 183 -8.15 2.61 -0.61
N PHE A 184 -9.08 2.31 -1.52
CA PHE A 184 -10.48 2.72 -1.39
C PHE A 184 -11.15 2.18 -0.12
N GLU A 185 -11.02 0.88 0.15
CA GLU A 185 -11.67 0.26 1.31
C GLU A 185 -11.06 0.70 2.65
N SER A 186 -9.76 1.03 2.69
CA SER A 186 -9.11 1.60 3.88
C SER A 186 -9.60 3.02 4.20
N ASN A 187 -9.81 3.85 3.17
CA ASN A 187 -10.42 5.17 3.30
C ASN A 187 -11.87 5.07 3.76
N LYS A 188 -12.64 4.17 3.14
CA LYS A 188 -14.04 3.90 3.51
C LYS A 188 -14.16 3.40 4.95
N PHE A 189 -13.25 2.52 5.37
CA PHE A 189 -13.16 2.03 6.74
C PHE A 189 -12.92 3.17 7.75
N THR A 190 -12.02 4.09 7.44
CA THR A 190 -11.79 5.31 8.24
C THR A 190 -13.03 6.21 8.26
N GLY A 191 -13.73 6.33 7.13
CA GLY A 191 -15.01 7.06 7.03
C GLY A 191 -16.11 6.48 7.92
N TYR A 192 -16.15 5.16 8.14
CA TYR A 192 -17.08 4.56 9.12
C TYR A 192 -16.78 4.99 10.56
N PHE A 193 -15.51 5.22 10.92
CA PHE A 193 -15.17 5.76 12.24
C PHE A 193 -15.64 7.20 12.43
N ALA A 194 -15.60 8.03 11.38
CA ALA A 194 -16.17 9.38 11.45
C ALA A 194 -17.66 9.34 11.84
N SER A 195 -18.42 8.36 11.32
CA SER A 195 -19.84 8.21 11.70
C SER A 195 -20.08 7.89 13.18
N ILE A 196 -19.07 7.39 13.91
CA ILE A 196 -19.15 7.09 15.35
C ILE A 196 -18.89 8.34 16.20
N TYR A 197 -17.97 9.20 15.76
CA TYR A 197 -17.48 10.37 16.51
C TYR A 197 -18.08 11.70 16.07
N GLY A 198 -18.82 11.72 14.96
CA GLY A 198 -19.27 12.96 14.31
C GLY A 198 -18.19 13.53 13.37
N GLU A 199 -18.17 14.86 13.21
CA GLU A 199 -17.23 15.52 12.32
C GLU A 199 -15.80 15.49 12.89
N VAL A 200 -15.01 14.49 12.50
CA VAL A 200 -13.57 14.41 12.82
C VAL A 200 -12.76 14.47 11.53
N ASN A 201 -12.05 15.57 11.31
CA ASN A 201 -11.18 15.75 10.15
C ASN A 201 -9.73 15.40 10.50
N ILE A 202 -9.32 14.17 10.21
CA ILE A 202 -7.95 13.70 10.40
C ILE A 202 -7.20 13.83 9.07
N ASP A 203 -6.44 14.92 8.93
CA ASP A 203 -5.56 15.10 7.77
C ASP A 203 -4.13 14.69 8.12
N LEU A 204 -3.73 13.50 7.66
CA LEU A 204 -2.39 12.96 7.89
C LEU A 204 -1.31 13.75 7.14
N TYR A 205 -1.66 14.43 6.04
CA TYR A 205 -0.70 15.16 5.22
C TYR A 205 -0.16 16.42 5.91
N ASN A 206 -0.89 16.93 6.90
CA ASN A 206 -0.48 18.11 7.68
C ASN A 206 0.45 17.76 8.85
N CYS A 207 0.90 16.51 8.97
CA CYS A 207 1.80 16.09 10.04
C CYS A 207 3.23 15.91 9.53
N GLU A 208 4.12 16.84 9.90
CA GLU A 208 5.55 16.82 9.54
C GLU A 208 6.27 15.54 9.98
N GLU A 209 5.89 14.99 11.14
CA GLU A 209 6.44 13.74 11.67
C GLU A 209 6.12 12.54 10.76
N ILE A 210 4.86 12.42 10.33
CA ILE A 210 4.42 11.37 9.40
C ILE A 210 5.13 11.55 8.05
N PHE A 211 5.22 12.77 7.55
CA PHE A 211 5.93 13.08 6.30
C PHE A 211 7.41 12.70 6.37
N THR A 212 8.08 13.00 7.49
CA THR A 212 9.50 12.68 7.69
C THR A 212 9.72 11.17 7.75
N ALA A 213 8.91 10.45 8.53
CA ALA A 213 8.99 8.99 8.63
C ALA A 213 8.76 8.32 7.26
N PHE A 214 7.76 8.78 6.52
CA PHE A 214 7.48 8.28 5.18
C PHE A 214 8.62 8.59 4.18
N SER A 215 9.21 9.78 4.27
CA SER A 215 10.33 10.18 3.40
C SER A 215 11.58 9.32 3.59
N ILE A 216 11.84 8.83 4.82
CA ILE A 216 12.94 7.89 5.09
C ILE A 216 12.68 6.56 4.36
N ILE A 217 11.45 6.03 4.49
CA ILE A 217 11.04 4.80 3.81
C ILE A 217 11.16 4.95 2.30
N ASP A 218 10.62 6.03 1.71
CA ASP A 218 10.72 6.26 0.25
C ASP A 218 12.18 6.35 -0.22
N LYS A 219 13.06 7.03 0.51
CA LYS A 219 14.48 7.11 0.17
C LYS A 219 15.14 5.73 0.16
N LYS A 220 14.87 4.89 1.16
CA LYS A 220 15.39 3.51 1.22
C LYS A 220 14.79 2.61 0.15
N MET A 221 13.48 2.68 -0.07
CA MET A 221 12.77 1.94 -1.13
C MET A 221 13.35 2.26 -2.51
N ASN A 222 13.73 3.52 -2.75
CA ASN A 222 14.35 3.93 -4.00
C ASN A 222 15.75 3.31 -4.23
N LYS A 223 16.39 2.78 -3.19
CA LYS A 223 17.73 2.20 -3.14
C LYS A 223 17.75 0.70 -2.80
N ILE A 224 16.62 -0.01 -2.88
CA ILE A 224 16.55 -1.46 -2.58
C ILE A 224 17.63 -2.27 -3.30
N HIS A 225 17.90 -1.98 -4.57
CA HIS A 225 18.93 -2.66 -5.34
C HIS A 225 20.35 -2.45 -4.80
N GLU A 226 20.64 -1.32 -4.15
CA GLU A 226 21.92 -1.07 -3.46
C GLU A 226 21.99 -1.87 -2.15
N ILE A 227 20.89 -1.89 -1.38
CA ILE A 227 20.77 -2.65 -0.12
C ILE A 227 21.02 -4.14 -0.38
N LEU A 228 20.34 -4.70 -1.40
CA LEU A 228 20.50 -6.10 -1.78
C LEU A 228 21.90 -6.46 -2.31
N LYS A 229 22.66 -5.48 -2.82
CA LYS A 229 24.06 -5.69 -3.26
C LYS A 229 25.05 -5.69 -2.09
N GLN A 230 24.70 -5.10 -0.96
CA GLN A 230 25.56 -5.06 0.24
C GLN A 230 25.43 -6.32 1.10
N THR A 231 24.32 -7.05 0.95
CA THR A 231 23.97 -8.24 1.72
C THR A 231 24.22 -9.55 0.98
N ALA A 232 24.64 -9.49 -0.29
CA ALA A 232 25.02 -10.62 -1.14
C ALA A 232 26.53 -10.85 -1.09
#